data_AF-A0A0V8CZ21-F1
#
_entry.id   AF-A0A0V8CZ21-F1
#
_cell.length_a   1.000
_cell.length_b   1.000
_cell.length_c   1.000
_cell.angle_alpha   90.00
_cell.angle_beta   90.00
_cell.angle_gamma   90.00
#
_symmetry.space_group_name_H-M   'P 1'
#
loop_
_entity.id
_entity.type
_entity.pdbx_description
1 polymer ?
#
loop_
_entity_poly.entity_id
_entity_poly.type
_entity_poly.pdbx_seq_one_letter_code
_entity_poly.pdbx_strand_id
1 'polypeptide(L)'
;MTIKYVDTNGNSISDEITKSGNVGSLYTSEQKKILGYNFKEIQGIGEGQFTIESQTVTYVYTKISTPTIIKTSVIPPKTLSVKTLPKESLPETGDKFFGFTLLSGSLLILVSTTLYLLKSKKYK
;
A
#
# COMPACT_ATOMS: atom_id res chain seq x y z
N MET A 1 2.68 -10.73 11.33
CA MET A 1 2.30 -9.31 11.16
C MET A 1 0.89 -9.24 10.62
N THR A 2 0.19 -8.15 10.90
CA THR A 2 -1.15 -7.88 10.36
C THR A 2 -1.17 -6.55 9.60
N ILE A 3 -1.78 -6.55 8.42
CA ILE A 3 -1.98 -5.35 7.60
C ILE A 3 -3.48 -5.02 7.62
N LYS A 4 -3.81 -3.81 8.05
CA LYS A 4 -5.18 -3.32 8.20
C LYS A 4 -5.49 -2.21 7.22
N TYR A 5 -6.76 -2.10 6.83
CA TYR A 5 -7.26 -1.07 5.94
C TYR A 5 -8.46 -0.41 6.59
N VAL A 6 -8.29 0.82 7.08
CA VAL A 6 -9.29 1.51 7.91
C VAL A 6 -9.62 2.90 7.36
N ASP A 7 -10.81 3.40 7.67
CA ASP A 7 -11.14 4.81 7.44
C ASP A 7 -10.55 5.73 8.54
N THR A 8 -10.73 7.04 8.40
CA THR A 8 -10.30 8.05 9.39
C THR A 8 -10.93 7.90 10.77
N ASN A 9 -12.00 7.11 10.89
CA ASN A 9 -12.72 6.85 12.13
C ASN A 9 -12.29 5.52 12.76
N GLY A 10 -11.36 4.79 12.12
CA GLY A 10 -10.86 3.49 12.56
C GLY A 10 -11.72 2.30 12.14
N ASN A 11 -12.74 2.48 11.31
CA ASN A 11 -13.57 1.37 10.84
C ASN A 11 -12.83 0.58 9.76
N SER A 12 -12.90 -0.75 9.82
CA SER A 12 -12.37 -1.61 8.77
C SER A 12 -13.18 -1.45 7.48
N ILE A 13 -12.50 -1.21 6.36
CA ILE A 13 -13.11 -0.99 5.03
C ILE A 13 -12.62 -1.98 3.97
N SER A 14 -11.76 -2.93 4.36
CA SER A 14 -11.35 -4.10 3.58
C SER A 14 -10.83 -5.16 4.55
N ASP A 15 -10.83 -6.42 4.10
CA ASP A 15 -10.22 -7.54 4.84
C ASP A 15 -8.76 -7.25 5.17
N GLU A 16 -8.36 -7.63 6.39
CA GLU A 16 -6.98 -7.57 6.83
C GLU A 16 -6.14 -8.70 6.20
N ILE A 17 -4.83 -8.49 6.11
CA ILE A 17 -3.89 -9.46 5.57
C ILE A 17 -2.89 -9.85 6.66
N THR A 18 -2.80 -11.13 6.96
CA THR A 18 -1.76 -11.66 7.85
C THR A 18 -0.57 -12.13 7.02
N LYS A 19 0.64 -11.69 7.38
CA LYS A 19 1.89 -12.23 6.84
C LYS A 19 2.70 -12.87 7.96
N SER A 20 3.30 -14.01 7.66
CA SER A 20 4.19 -14.74 8.55
C SER A 20 5.57 -14.90 7.90
N GLY A 21 6.61 -14.89 8.72
CA GLY A 21 7.99 -15.05 8.27
C GLY A 21 8.91 -15.25 9.47
N ASN A 22 10.12 -15.73 9.20
CA ASN A 22 11.13 -15.93 10.25
C ASN A 22 11.65 -14.57 10.73
N VAL A 23 12.03 -14.49 12.01
CA VAL A 23 12.69 -13.30 12.56
C VAL A 23 13.92 -12.92 11.71
N GLY A 24 14.04 -11.64 11.37
CA GLY A 24 15.08 -11.10 10.48
C GLY A 24 14.75 -11.20 8.98
N SER A 25 13.70 -11.93 8.59
CA SER A 25 13.29 -11.98 7.17
C SER A 25 12.65 -10.66 6.77
N LEU A 26 12.95 -10.20 5.55
CA LEU A 26 12.34 -8.99 5.01
C LEU A 26 10.85 -9.18 4.77
N TYR A 27 10.11 -8.09 4.91
CA TYR A 27 8.74 -7.97 4.46
C TYR A 27 8.48 -6.61 3.80
N THR A 28 7.43 -6.60 3.00
CA THR A 28 6.79 -5.40 2.48
C THR A 28 5.29 -5.50 2.71
N SER A 29 4.61 -4.37 2.79
CA SER A 29 3.15 -4.27 2.78
C SER A 29 2.71 -3.36 1.64
N GLU A 30 1.50 -3.58 1.14
CA GLU A 30 0.99 -2.88 -0.03
C GLU A 30 -0.33 -2.17 0.26
N GLN A 31 -0.42 -0.94 -0.26
CA GLN A 31 -1.65 -0.17 -0.29
C GLN A 31 -2.65 -0.85 -1.24
N LYS A 32 -3.94 -0.82 -0.88
CA LYS A 32 -5.04 -1.25 -1.76
C LYS A 32 -5.76 -0.05 -2.36
N LYS A 33 -6.28 -0.21 -3.58
CA LYS A 33 -7.30 0.68 -4.12
C LYS A 33 -8.66 0.23 -3.59
N ILE A 34 -9.36 1.09 -2.86
CA ILE A 34 -10.66 0.80 -2.27
C ILE A 34 -11.71 1.73 -2.89
N LEU A 35 -12.77 1.16 -3.46
CA LEU A 35 -13.80 1.95 -4.14
C LEU A 35 -14.50 2.89 -3.16
N GLY A 36 -14.60 4.18 -3.52
CA GLY A 36 -15.22 5.20 -2.68
C GLY A 36 -14.30 5.80 -1.61
N TYR A 37 -13.01 5.46 -1.60
CA TYR A 37 -12.02 5.93 -0.63
C TYR A 37 -10.74 6.40 -1.32
N ASN A 38 -10.13 7.47 -0.80
CA ASN A 38 -8.79 7.93 -1.16
C ASN A 38 -7.80 7.54 -0.06
N PHE A 39 -6.61 7.10 -0.44
CA PHE A 39 -5.54 6.85 0.52
C PHE A 39 -5.14 8.15 1.22
N LYS A 40 -4.93 8.08 2.53
CA LYS A 40 -4.49 9.21 3.36
C LYS A 40 -3.05 9.01 3.80
N GLU A 41 -2.78 7.94 4.54
CA GLU A 41 -1.48 7.70 5.17
C GLU A 41 -1.30 6.23 5.56
N ILE A 42 -0.05 5.85 5.80
CA ILE A 42 0.33 4.57 6.40
C ILE A 42 0.77 4.82 7.84
N GLN A 43 0.32 3.98 8.76
CA GLN A 43 0.74 3.96 10.15
C GLN A 43 1.48 2.66 10.43
N GLY A 44 2.64 2.76 11.08
CA GLY A 44 3.58 1.65 11.24
C GLY A 44 4.67 1.63 10.15
N ILE A 45 5.41 0.52 10.06
CA ILE A 45 6.54 0.36 9.15
C ILE A 45 6.11 -0.53 7.98
N GLY A 46 5.95 0.04 6.79
CA GLY A 46 5.46 -0.70 5.61
C GLY A 46 6.48 -1.68 5.01
N GLU A 47 7.76 -1.48 5.27
CA GLU A 47 8.84 -2.34 4.78
C GLU A 47 9.89 -2.49 5.87
N GLY A 48 10.22 -3.72 6.21
CA GLY A 48 11.08 -3.98 7.35
C GLY A 48 11.44 -5.45 7.48
N GLN A 49 11.80 -5.87 8.69
CA GLN A 49 12.09 -7.27 9.01
C GLN A 49 11.11 -7.80 10.05
N PHE A 50 10.72 -9.07 9.92
CA PHE A 50 9.96 -9.75 10.95
C PHE A 50 10.76 -9.76 12.25
N THR A 51 10.08 -9.49 13.36
CA THR A 51 10.62 -9.47 14.72
C THR A 51 9.86 -10.50 15.55
N ILE A 52 10.34 -10.77 16.76
CA ILE A 52 9.61 -11.58 17.74
C ILE A 52 8.30 -10.90 18.19
N GLU A 53 8.24 -9.57 18.06
CA GLU A 53 7.09 -8.78 18.47
C GLU A 53 6.01 -8.76 17.37
N SER A 54 4.76 -8.64 17.81
CA SER A 54 3.64 -8.51 16.88
C SER A 54 3.71 -7.17 16.16
N GLN A 55 3.83 -7.22 14.84
CA GLN A 55 3.87 -6.02 13.98
C GLN A 55 2.54 -5.79 13.28
N THR A 56 2.12 -4.53 13.22
CA THR A 56 0.91 -4.10 12.52
C THR A 56 1.22 -2.93 11.60
N VAL A 57 0.70 -2.99 10.38
CA VAL A 57 0.71 -1.87 9.43
C VAL A 57 -0.73 -1.49 9.13
N THR A 58 -1.07 -0.21 9.25
CA THR A 58 -2.43 0.26 9.00
C THR A 58 -2.42 1.28 7.87
N TYR A 59 -3.12 0.98 6.79
CA TYR A 59 -3.42 1.94 5.72
C TYR A 59 -4.71 2.67 6.06
N VAL A 60 -4.64 3.99 6.20
CA VAL A 60 -5.76 4.86 6.54
C VAL A 60 -6.29 5.56 5.29
N TYR A 61 -7.61 5.63 5.17
CA TYR A 61 -8.29 6.18 4.00
C TYR A 61 -9.33 7.24 4.38
N THR A 62 -9.51 8.22 3.49
CA THR A 62 -10.57 9.24 3.58
C THR A 62 -11.69 8.89 2.59
N LYS A 63 -12.94 8.90 3.06
CA LYS A 63 -14.11 8.67 2.20
C LYS A 63 -14.23 9.76 1.14
N ILE A 64 -14.49 9.38 -0.10
CA ILE A 64 -14.71 10.33 -1.20
C ILE A 64 -16.13 10.86 -1.10
N SER A 65 -16.27 12.15 -0.82
CA SER A 65 -17.55 12.85 -0.94
C SER A 65 -17.85 13.09 -2.42
N THR A 66 -18.48 12.14 -3.09
CA THR A 66 -19.09 12.43 -4.40
C THR A 66 -20.31 13.32 -4.15
N PRO A 67 -20.47 14.48 -4.80
CA PRO A 67 -21.76 15.13 -4.82
C PRO A 67 -22.76 14.16 -5.46
N THR A 68 -23.80 13.80 -4.70
CA THR A 68 -24.90 12.95 -5.15
C THR A 68 -25.58 13.59 -6.35
N ILE A 69 -25.20 13.23 -7.58
CA ILE A 69 -26.11 13.35 -8.72
C ILE A 69 -27.04 12.13 -8.62
N ILE A 70 -28.31 12.39 -8.31
CA ILE A 70 -29.36 11.39 -8.11
C ILE A 70 -29.39 10.39 -9.27
N LYS A 71 -29.34 9.08 -8.96
CA LYS A 71 -29.66 8.02 -9.91
C LYS A 71 -31.15 8.07 -10.26
N THR A 72 -31.49 8.23 -11.54
CA THR A 72 -32.76 7.76 -12.12
C THR A 72 -32.44 6.65 -13.11
N SER A 73 -33.05 5.48 -12.91
CA SER A 73 -32.99 4.32 -13.81
C SER A 73 -34.40 4.02 -14.32
N VAL A 74 -34.68 4.33 -15.60
CA VAL A 74 -35.77 3.74 -16.42
C VAL A 74 -35.26 3.67 -17.88
N ILE A 75 -35.55 2.60 -18.65
CA ILE A 75 -34.70 1.97 -19.72
C ILE A 75 -35.21 2.22 -21.22
N PRO A 76 -34.72 1.60 -22.35
CA PRO A 76 -34.20 2.22 -23.62
C PRO A 76 -35.00 1.83 -24.94
N PRO A 77 -34.63 2.06 -26.26
CA PRO A 77 -33.43 1.54 -26.99
C PRO A 77 -32.82 2.39 -28.17
N LYS A 78 -31.61 1.97 -28.63
CA LYS A 78 -31.01 2.00 -30.01
C LYS A 78 -29.64 2.72 -30.14
N THR A 79 -28.48 2.02 -30.07
CA THR A 79 -27.58 1.48 -31.15
C THR A 79 -27.08 2.50 -32.19
N LEU A 80 -25.80 2.59 -32.61
CA LEU A 80 -24.71 1.60 -32.74
C LEU A 80 -23.30 2.21 -32.54
N SER A 81 -22.39 1.43 -31.96
CA SER A 81 -21.14 1.09 -32.66
C SER A 81 -20.68 -0.30 -32.21
N VAL A 82 -20.79 -1.26 -33.12
CA VAL A 82 -20.29 -2.62 -32.96
C VAL A 82 -18.81 -2.62 -33.33
N LYS A 83 -17.95 -3.14 -32.45
CA LYS A 83 -16.72 -3.79 -32.87
C LYS A 83 -16.50 -5.06 -32.06
N THR A 84 -16.38 -6.13 -32.82
CA THR A 84 -16.31 -7.56 -32.48
C THR A 84 -15.06 -7.92 -31.66
N LEU A 85 -15.23 -8.87 -30.72
CA LEU A 85 -14.22 -9.57 -29.91
C LEU A 85 -13.24 -10.34 -30.80
N PRO A 86 -11.93 -10.45 -30.45
CA PRO A 86 -11.49 -11.78 -29.99
C PRO A 86 -10.37 -11.78 -28.93
N LYS A 87 -10.38 -12.89 -28.17
CA LYS A 87 -9.22 -13.60 -27.60
C LYS A 87 -8.76 -13.21 -26.18
N GLU A 88 -9.12 -14.11 -25.27
CA GLU A 88 -8.46 -14.42 -24.00
C GLU A 88 -6.93 -14.37 -24.13
N SER A 89 -6.31 -13.47 -23.37
CA SER A 89 -4.88 -13.50 -23.06
C SER A 89 -4.74 -13.87 -21.58
N LEU A 90 -4.01 -14.96 -21.33
CA LEU A 90 -3.49 -15.38 -20.03
C LEU A 90 -2.86 -14.20 -19.26
N PRO A 91 -2.77 -14.23 -17.91
CA PRO A 91 -2.03 -13.20 -17.20
C PRO A 91 -0.57 -13.20 -17.69
N GLU A 92 -0.14 -12.08 -18.26
CA GLU A 92 1.27 -11.84 -18.56
C GLU A 92 2.07 -11.94 -17.26
N THR A 93 2.97 -12.91 -17.24
CA THR A 93 3.99 -12.99 -16.19
C THR A 93 5.01 -11.91 -16.46
N GLY A 94 5.03 -10.90 -15.59
CA GLY A 94 6.18 -10.05 -15.38
C GLY A 94 6.29 -8.85 -16.31
N ASP A 95 5.73 -7.72 -15.87
CA ASP A 95 6.32 -6.42 -16.17
C ASP A 95 6.51 -5.62 -14.88
N LYS A 96 7.79 -5.43 -14.56
CA LYS A 96 8.27 -4.60 -13.46
C LYS A 96 8.13 -3.15 -13.91
N PHE A 97 7.03 -2.49 -13.56
CA PHE A 97 6.90 -1.05 -13.77
C PHE A 97 7.54 -0.27 -12.61
N PHE A 98 8.86 -0.08 -12.73
CA PHE A 98 9.68 0.77 -11.87
C PHE A 98 9.27 2.23 -12.05
N GLY A 99 8.40 2.71 -11.16
CA GLY A 99 7.90 4.08 -11.15
C GLY A 99 8.31 4.91 -9.94
N PHE A 100 9.50 4.73 -9.35
CA PHE A 100 10.03 5.65 -8.32
C PHE A 100 11.57 5.77 -8.36
N THR A 101 12.10 6.40 -9.40
CA THR A 101 13.42 7.04 -9.30
C THR A 101 13.24 8.50 -8.93
N LEU A 102 13.28 8.84 -7.64
CA LEU A 102 13.85 10.11 -7.12
C LEU A 102 13.85 10.13 -5.58
N LEU A 103 15.06 10.12 -4.99
CA LEU A 103 15.41 10.66 -3.67
C LEU A 103 14.98 9.92 -2.38
N SER A 104 15.26 8.62 -2.23
CA SER A 104 15.33 7.99 -0.89
C SER A 104 16.71 7.39 -0.56
N GLY A 105 17.70 7.55 -1.43
CA GLY A 105 19.02 6.90 -1.32
C GLY A 105 20.12 7.67 -0.59
N SER A 106 19.89 8.89 -0.06
CA SER A 106 21.00 9.73 0.44
C SER A 106 20.83 10.31 1.85
N LEU A 107 20.04 9.69 2.74
CA LEU A 107 20.01 10.07 4.16
C LEU A 107 20.57 9.00 5.13
N LEU A 108 20.72 7.73 4.71
CA LEU A 108 21.18 6.66 5.60
C LEU A 108 22.70 6.60 5.82
N ILE A 109 23.52 7.20 4.95
CA ILE A 109 24.99 7.17 5.10
C ILE A 109 25.48 8.14 6.21
N LEU A 110 24.74 9.23 6.50
CA LEU A 110 25.15 10.20 7.53
C LEU A 110 24.80 9.76 8.97
N VAL A 111 23.68 9.04 9.16
CA VAL A 111 23.26 8.57 10.49
C VAL A 111 24.16 7.43 10.99
N SER A 112 24.59 6.52 10.10
CA SER A 112 25.48 5.42 10.49
C SER A 112 26.86 5.90 10.93
N THR A 113 27.42 6.88 10.22
CA THR A 113 28.74 7.46 10.55
C THR A 113 28.70 8.22 11.88
N THR A 114 27.62 8.96 12.15
CA THR A 114 27.46 9.69 13.42
C THR A 114 27.23 8.74 14.61
N LEU A 115 26.46 7.66 14.45
CA LEU A 115 26.25 6.67 15.51
C LEU A 115 27.52 5.83 15.82
N TYR A 116 28.34 5.54 14.81
CA TYR A 116 29.62 4.84 14.98
C TYR A 116 30.63 5.65 15.81
N LEU A 117 30.70 6.98 15.62
CA LEU A 117 31.60 7.86 16.38
C LEU A 117 31.17 8.05 17.85
N LEU A 118 29.87 7.97 18.14
CA LEU A 118 29.37 8.00 19.52
C LEU A 118 29.70 6.71 20.29
N LYS A 119 29.71 5.55 19.62
CA LYS A 119 30.07 4.28 20.26
C LYS A 119 31.56 4.23 20.62
N SER A 120 32.47 4.68 19.76
CA SER A 120 33.93 4.54 19.98
C SER A 120 34.48 5.38 21.14
N LYS A 121 33.82 6.48 21.52
CA LYS A 121 34.27 7.34 22.63
C LYS A 121 33.96 6.77 24.03
N LYS A 122 33.08 5.78 24.13
CA LYS A 122 32.69 5.15 25.41
C LYS A 122 33.55 3.93 25.80
N TYR A 123 34.51 3.55 24.97
CA TYR A 123 35.41 2.40 25.18
C TYR A 123 36.89 2.79 25.16
N LYS A 124 37.23 4.01 25.58
CA LYS A 124 38.59 4.40 25.93
C LYS A 124 38.72 4.52 27.44
#